data_AF-A0A956KWA3-F1
#
_entry.id   AF-A0A956KWA3-F1
#
_cell.length_a   1.000
_cell.length_b   1.000
_cell.length_c   1.000
_cell.angle_alpha   90.00
_cell.angle_beta   90.00
_cell.angle_gamma   90.00
#
_symmetry.space_group_name_H-M   'P 1'
#
loop_
_entity.id
_entity.type
_entity.pdbx_description
1 polymer ?
#
loop_
_entity_poly.entity_id
_entity_poly.type
_entity_poly.pdbx_seq_one_letter_code
_entity_poly.pdbx_strand_id
1 'polypeptide(L)'
;MHRLARATLWFYIAFNLAITVTLVVAPEVVDTPYLGGPLTPTRRFQWFSVATLHLVVVGMTLTSLSMKRAAERRRLHLVNGAFYLWDAATQLIYWGDAIGVAPHDLYTNAGVSAAVGVAMLAVWWTDRVDVPAPGAAPTRPS
;
A
#
# COMPACT_ATOMS: atom_id res chain seq x y z
N MET A 1 12.38 12.18 -9.15
CA MET A 1 10.95 11.83 -8.99
C MET A 1 10.05 12.98 -9.43
N HIS A 2 9.00 12.68 -10.21
CA HIS A 2 8.00 13.65 -10.69
C HIS A 2 7.10 14.14 -9.54
N ARG A 3 6.55 15.37 -9.62
CA ARG A 3 5.70 15.95 -8.55
C ARG A 3 4.46 15.10 -8.28
N LEU A 4 3.81 14.62 -9.33
CA LEU A 4 2.64 13.74 -9.22
C LEU A 4 2.98 12.45 -8.48
N ALA A 5 4.09 11.79 -8.84
CA ALA A 5 4.54 10.57 -8.17
C ALA A 5 4.77 10.80 -6.68
N ARG A 6 5.42 11.92 -6.32
CA ARG A 6 5.61 12.30 -4.91
C ARG A 6 4.30 12.53 -4.18
N ALA A 7 3.32 13.19 -4.81
CA ALA A 7 2.00 13.40 -4.24
C ALA A 7 1.26 12.07 -4.03
N THR A 8 1.32 11.16 -5.01
CA THR A 8 0.76 9.80 -4.90
C THR A 8 1.37 9.03 -3.73
N LEU A 9 2.68 9.10 -3.53
CA LEU A 9 3.34 8.43 -2.40
C LEU A 9 2.93 9.01 -1.04
N TRP A 10 2.73 10.33 -0.94
CA TRP A 10 2.22 10.93 0.30
C TRP A 10 0.78 10.54 0.59
N PHE A 11 -0.07 10.52 -0.43
CA PHE A 11 -1.43 10.00 -0.30
C PHE A 11 -1.43 8.53 0.14
N TYR A 12 -0.56 7.71 -0.46
CA TYR A 12 -0.38 6.31 -0.10
C TYR A 12 0.07 6.13 1.36
N ILE A 13 0.98 6.97 1.86
CA ILE A 13 1.37 7.00 3.28
C ILE A 13 0.15 7.32 4.16
N ALA A 14 -0.58 8.40 3.85
CA ALA A 14 -1.76 8.80 4.63
C ALA A 14 -2.84 7.70 4.65
N PHE A 15 -3.07 7.06 3.51
CA PHE A 15 -3.99 5.93 3.36
C PHE A 15 -3.59 4.74 4.26
N ASN A 16 -2.32 4.33 4.24
CA ASN A 16 -1.84 3.24 5.08
C ASN A 16 -1.86 3.57 6.57
N LEU A 17 -1.60 4.82 6.94
CA LEU A 17 -1.73 5.30 8.32
C LEU A 17 -3.19 5.25 8.78
N ALA A 18 -4.15 5.64 7.92
CA ALA A 18 -5.56 5.54 8.23
C ALA A 18 -5.98 4.09 8.50
N ILE A 19 -5.57 3.14 7.64
CA ILE A 19 -5.83 1.71 7.86
C ILE A 19 -5.21 1.25 9.19
N THR A 20 -3.95 1.60 9.44
CA THR A 20 -3.25 1.23 10.68
C THR A 20 -4.03 1.70 11.91
N VAL A 21 -4.43 2.98 11.93
CA VAL A 21 -5.20 3.55 13.04
C VAL A 21 -6.53 2.83 13.21
N THR A 22 -7.26 2.58 12.12
CA THR A 22 -8.53 1.84 12.17
C THR A 22 -8.34 0.45 12.77
N LEU A 23 -7.35 -0.31 12.30
CA LEU A 23 -7.11 -1.68 12.77
C LEU A 23 -6.60 -1.77 14.21
N VAL A 24 -5.92 -0.74 14.71
CA VAL A 24 -5.43 -0.70 16.10
C VAL A 24 -6.52 -0.21 17.06
N VAL A 25 -7.28 0.82 16.69
CA VAL A 25 -8.20 1.52 17.60
C VAL A 25 -9.62 0.98 17.52
N ALA A 26 -10.09 0.63 16.33
CA ALA A 26 -11.45 0.18 16.08
C ALA A 26 -11.51 -0.96 15.02
N PRO A 27 -10.81 -2.09 15.26
CA PRO A 27 -10.78 -3.21 14.31
C PRO A 27 -12.16 -3.76 13.99
N GLU A 28 -13.14 -3.59 14.88
CA GLU A 28 -14.54 -4.00 14.70
C GLU A 28 -15.16 -3.40 13.43
N VAL A 29 -14.75 -2.19 13.03
CA VAL A 29 -15.22 -1.53 11.79
C VAL A 29 -14.88 -2.36 10.56
N VAL A 30 -13.70 -3.00 10.55
CA VAL A 30 -13.24 -3.85 9.46
C VAL A 30 -13.68 -5.29 9.66
N ASP A 31 -13.84 -5.74 10.90
CA ASP A 31 -14.12 -7.13 11.24
C ASP A 31 -15.59 -7.55 11.07
N THR A 32 -16.52 -6.59 11.22
CA THR A 32 -17.98 -6.84 11.21
C THR A 32 -18.51 -7.52 9.95
N PRO A 33 -18.02 -7.21 8.73
CA PRO A 33 -18.48 -7.86 7.49
C PRO A 33 -18.16 -9.36 7.38
N TYR A 34 -17.34 -9.92 8.27
CA TYR A 34 -16.90 -11.31 8.24
C TYR A 34 -17.79 -12.19 9.13
N LEU A 35 -18.03 -13.45 8.74
CA LEU A 35 -18.98 -14.37 9.41
C LEU A 35 -18.64 -14.74 10.87
N GLY A 36 -17.51 -14.30 11.42
CA GLY A 36 -16.93 -14.83 12.66
C GLY A 36 -17.59 -14.38 13.97
N GLY A 37 -18.78 -13.76 13.95
CA GLY A 37 -19.46 -13.25 15.13
C GLY A 37 -18.68 -12.13 15.84
N PRO A 38 -18.87 -11.94 17.17
CA PRO A 38 -18.15 -10.92 17.94
C PRO A 38 -16.63 -11.05 17.79
N LEU A 39 -15.92 -9.92 17.74
CA LEU A 39 -14.47 -9.88 17.60
C LEU A 39 -13.78 -10.63 18.75
N THR A 40 -13.13 -11.75 18.42
CA THR A 40 -12.37 -12.55 19.39
C THR A 40 -10.96 -11.96 19.62
N PRO A 41 -10.29 -12.27 20.74
CA PRO A 41 -8.91 -11.84 20.98
C PRO A 41 -7.93 -12.25 19.87
N THR A 42 -8.09 -13.45 19.31
CA THR A 42 -7.27 -13.93 18.19
C THR A 42 -7.46 -13.09 16.94
N ARG A 43 -8.71 -12.77 16.56
CA ARG A 43 -9.00 -11.90 15.42
C ARG A 43 -8.48 -10.48 15.65
N ARG A 44 -8.61 -9.96 16.88
CA ARG A 44 -8.03 -8.66 17.25
C ARG A 44 -6.51 -8.65 17.09
N PHE A 45 -5.82 -9.71 17.50
CA PHE A 45 -4.38 -9.85 17.29
C PHE A 45 -4.01 -9.96 15.80
N GLN A 46 -4.82 -10.66 14.99
CA GLN A 46 -4.63 -10.72 13.54
C GLN A 46 -4.75 -9.34 12.90
N TRP A 47 -5.79 -8.56 13.24
CA TRP A 47 -5.93 -7.19 12.75
C TRP A 47 -4.79 -6.29 13.19
N PHE A 48 -4.31 -6.40 14.43
CA PHE A 48 -3.11 -5.71 14.88
C PHE A 48 -1.88 -6.09 14.04
N SER A 49 -1.73 -7.37 13.69
CA SER A 49 -0.64 -7.85 12.83
C SER A 49 -0.76 -7.31 11.39
N VAL A 50 -1.99 -7.16 10.87
CA VAL A 50 -2.22 -6.49 9.57
C VAL A 50 -1.90 -5.00 9.66
N ALA A 51 -2.19 -4.35 10.80
CA ALA A 51 -1.83 -2.95 11.03
C ALA A 51 -0.31 -2.73 11.02
N THR A 52 0.46 -3.63 11.64
CA THR A 52 1.93 -3.52 11.64
C THR A 52 2.52 -3.71 10.24
N LEU A 53 1.93 -4.56 9.40
CA LEU A 53 2.29 -4.65 7.97
C LEU A 53 2.12 -3.30 7.25
N HIS A 54 1.03 -2.56 7.52
CA HIS A 54 0.81 -1.25 6.91
C HIS A 54 1.84 -0.21 7.39
N LEU A 55 2.27 -0.28 8.65
CA LEU A 55 3.39 0.53 9.15
C LEU A 55 4.71 0.22 8.44
N VAL A 56 4.98 -1.06 8.15
CA VAL A 56 6.17 -1.45 7.36
C VAL A 56 6.11 -0.84 5.96
N VAL A 57 4.95 -0.90 5.30
CA VAL A 57 4.73 -0.29 3.98
C VAL A 57 4.93 1.23 4.00
N VAL A 58 4.46 1.92 5.05
CA VAL A 58 4.75 3.35 5.28
C VAL A 58 6.25 3.60 5.42
N GLY A 59 6.93 2.81 6.25
CA GLY A 59 8.38 2.90 6.45
C GLY A 59 9.15 2.75 5.13
N MET A 60 8.85 1.71 4.35
CA MET A 60 9.45 1.49 3.03
C MET A 60 9.22 2.66 2.08
N THR A 61 8.04 3.27 2.13
CA THR A 61 7.71 4.41 1.27
C THR A 61 8.46 5.67 1.69
N LEU A 62 8.57 5.95 3.00
CA LEU A 62 9.40 7.03 3.51
C LEU A 62 10.88 6.83 3.15
N THR A 63 11.39 5.60 3.25
CA THR A 63 12.74 5.25 2.80
C THR A 63 12.91 5.50 1.29
N SER A 64 11.94 5.13 0.46
CA SER A 64 12.02 5.41 -0.97
C SER A 64 12.07 6.92 -1.27
N LEU A 65 11.37 7.75 -0.49
CA LEU A 65 11.36 9.21 -0.68
C LEU A 65 12.71 9.85 -0.37
N SER A 66 13.57 9.21 0.44
CA SER A 66 14.93 9.68 0.74
C SER A 66 16.01 9.14 -0.21
N MET A 67 15.69 8.11 -1.00
CA MET A 67 16.63 7.50 -1.95
C MET A 67 16.91 8.41 -3.16
N LYS A 68 18.18 8.49 -3.55
CA LYS A 68 18.61 9.34 -4.68
C LYS A 68 18.45 8.65 -6.04
N ARG A 69 18.70 7.34 -6.11
CA ARG A 69 18.66 6.56 -7.35
C ARG A 69 17.26 6.09 -7.68
N ALA A 70 16.80 6.40 -8.88
CA ALA A 70 15.51 5.99 -9.42
C ALA A 70 15.40 4.47 -9.48
N ALA A 71 16.46 3.76 -9.88
CA ALA A 71 16.43 2.29 -9.96
C ALA A 71 16.07 1.62 -8.62
N GLU A 72 16.58 2.14 -7.50
CA GLU A 72 16.34 1.62 -6.16
C GLU A 72 14.90 1.91 -5.71
N ARG A 73 14.45 3.17 -5.84
CA ARG A 73 13.06 3.57 -5.53
C ARG A 73 12.04 2.76 -6.31
N ARG A 74 12.26 2.63 -7.62
CA ARG A 74 11.39 1.90 -8.53
C ARG A 74 11.21 0.45 -8.09
N ARG A 75 12.28 -0.25 -7.67
CA ARG A 75 12.15 -1.63 -7.19
C ARG A 75 11.22 -1.73 -5.99
N LEU A 76 11.31 -0.79 -5.03
CA LEU A 76 10.40 -0.74 -3.89
C LEU A 76 8.95 -0.50 -4.32
N HIS A 77 8.71 0.45 -5.23
CA HIS A 77 7.36 0.74 -5.72
C HIS A 77 6.76 -0.41 -6.53
N LEU A 78 7.57 -1.13 -7.30
CA LEU A 78 7.14 -2.34 -8.02
C LEU A 78 6.72 -3.44 -7.04
N VAL A 79 7.54 -3.71 -6.03
CA VAL A 79 7.24 -4.75 -5.02
C VAL A 79 5.96 -4.38 -4.25
N ASN A 80 5.83 -3.14 -3.81
CA ASN A 80 4.60 -2.69 -3.14
C ASN A 80 3.37 -2.79 -4.06
N GLY A 81 3.48 -2.37 -5.32
CA GLY A 81 2.39 -2.48 -6.28
C GLY A 81 1.98 -3.94 -6.52
N ALA A 82 2.96 -4.83 -6.71
CA ALA A 82 2.72 -6.26 -6.87
C ALA A 82 2.07 -6.88 -5.63
N PHE A 83 2.48 -6.49 -4.43
CA PHE A 83 1.87 -6.96 -3.18
C PHE A 83 0.38 -6.59 -3.08
N TYR A 84 0.02 -5.35 -3.40
CA TYR A 84 -1.37 -4.90 -3.39
C TYR A 84 -2.22 -5.57 -4.47
N LEU A 85 -1.65 -5.83 -5.65
CA LEU A 85 -2.35 -6.60 -6.69
C LEU A 85 -2.52 -8.07 -6.28
N TRP A 86 -1.54 -8.64 -5.60
CA TRP A 86 -1.63 -9.99 -5.04
C TRP A 86 -2.71 -10.08 -3.96
N ASP A 87 -2.76 -9.11 -3.04
CA ASP A 87 -3.83 -9.00 -2.05
C ASP A 87 -5.22 -8.97 -2.72
N ALA A 88 -5.42 -8.08 -3.70
CA ALA A 88 -6.67 -8.03 -4.47
C ALA A 88 -7.01 -9.37 -5.14
N ALA A 89 -6.04 -10.02 -5.79
CA ALA A 89 -6.24 -11.30 -6.44
C ALA A 89 -6.62 -12.39 -5.45
N THR A 90 -5.94 -12.48 -4.29
CA THR A 90 -6.24 -13.50 -3.29
C THR A 90 -7.60 -13.32 -2.63
N GLN A 91 -8.07 -12.09 -2.46
CA GLN A 91 -9.44 -11.82 -2.01
C GLN A 91 -10.47 -12.40 -2.99
N LEU A 92 -10.29 -12.16 -4.30
CA LEU A 92 -11.22 -12.60 -5.33
C LEU A 92 -11.15 -14.11 -5.64
N ILE A 93 -9.94 -14.68 -5.64
CA ILE A 93 -9.71 -16.05 -6.11
C ILE A 93 -9.88 -17.07 -5.00
N TYR A 94 -9.58 -16.70 -3.75
CA TYR A 94 -9.47 -17.66 -2.66
C TYR A 94 -10.33 -17.29 -1.46
N TRP A 95 -10.19 -16.07 -0.95
CA TRP A 95 -10.76 -15.75 0.35
C TRP A 95 -12.24 -15.45 0.32
N GLY A 96 -12.79 -14.86 -0.76
CA GLY A 96 -14.19 -14.44 -0.85
C GLY A 96 -15.20 -15.44 -0.31
N ASP A 97 -15.22 -16.64 -0.89
CA ASP A 97 -16.13 -17.71 -0.47
C ASP A 97 -15.73 -18.32 0.89
N ALA A 98 -14.42 -18.36 1.20
CA ALA A 98 -13.88 -19.02 2.39
C ALA A 98 -14.15 -18.26 3.70
N ILE A 99 -14.18 -16.92 3.65
CA ILE A 99 -14.40 -16.06 4.83
C ILE A 99 -15.85 -15.58 4.95
N GLY A 100 -16.66 -15.85 3.91
CA GLY A 100 -18.09 -15.53 3.85
C GLY A 100 -18.42 -14.05 3.96
N VAL A 101 -17.50 -13.19 3.50
CA VAL A 101 -17.74 -11.74 3.40
C VAL A 101 -18.77 -11.49 2.30
N ALA A 102 -19.67 -10.52 2.51
CA ALA A 102 -20.63 -10.15 1.49
C ALA A 102 -19.91 -9.74 0.19
N PRO A 103 -20.40 -10.13 -1.01
CA PRO A 103 -19.70 -9.86 -2.26
C PRO A 103 -19.37 -8.37 -2.46
N HIS A 104 -20.25 -7.47 -2.03
CA HIS A 104 -20.02 -6.03 -2.09
C HIS A 104 -18.75 -5.60 -1.32
N ASP A 105 -18.59 -6.07 -0.09
CA ASP A 105 -17.47 -5.69 0.77
C ASP A 105 -16.16 -6.32 0.27
N LEU A 106 -16.25 -7.55 -0.24
CA LEU A 106 -15.15 -8.22 -0.91
C LEU A 106 -14.67 -7.44 -2.13
N TYR A 107 -15.58 -7.07 -3.04
CA TYR A 107 -15.23 -6.32 -4.25
C TYR A 107 -14.72 -4.92 -3.93
N THR A 108 -15.25 -4.28 -2.88
CA THR A 108 -14.76 -2.99 -2.42
C THR A 108 -13.32 -3.10 -1.93
N ASN A 109 -13.03 -4.06 -1.06
CA ASN A 109 -11.67 -4.26 -0.53
C ASN A 109 -10.69 -4.66 -1.63
N ALA A 110 -11.04 -5.64 -2.46
CA ALA A 110 -10.21 -6.05 -3.60
C ALA A 110 -10.01 -4.91 -4.61
N GLY A 111 -11.06 -4.12 -4.87
CA GLY A 111 -11.01 -2.96 -5.75
C GLY A 111 -10.09 -1.86 -5.23
N VAL A 112 -10.14 -1.56 -3.93
CA VAL A 112 -9.23 -0.61 -3.29
C VAL A 112 -7.79 -1.11 -3.39
N SER A 113 -7.54 -2.39 -3.06
CA SER A 113 -6.20 -2.97 -3.19
C SER A 113 -5.69 -2.94 -4.62
N ALA A 114 -6.54 -3.24 -5.61
CA ALA A 114 -6.20 -3.16 -7.03
C ALA A 114 -5.87 -1.73 -7.46
N ALA A 115 -6.68 -0.75 -7.08
CA ALA A 115 -6.47 0.66 -7.40
C ALA A 115 -5.16 1.19 -6.82
N VAL A 116 -4.85 0.83 -5.56
CA VAL A 116 -3.59 1.16 -4.90
C VAL A 116 -2.42 0.49 -5.62
N GLY A 117 -2.55 -0.79 -5.97
CA GLY A 117 -1.53 -1.53 -6.74
C GLY A 117 -1.22 -0.86 -8.08
N VAL A 118 -2.25 -0.51 -8.85
CA VAL A 118 -2.12 0.20 -10.14
C VAL A 118 -1.48 1.58 -9.96
N ALA A 119 -1.87 2.34 -8.94
CA ALA A 119 -1.26 3.64 -8.65
C ALA A 119 0.23 3.50 -8.33
N MET A 120 0.64 2.49 -7.57
CA MET A 120 2.04 2.20 -7.28
C MET A 120 2.81 1.75 -8.51
N LEU A 121 2.20 0.98 -9.42
CA LEU A 121 2.80 0.65 -10.72
C LEU A 121 2.96 1.88 -11.62
N ALA A 122 2.02 2.83 -11.58
CA ALA A 122 2.15 4.10 -12.29
C ALA A 122 3.31 4.94 -11.74
N VAL A 123 3.49 4.98 -10.41
CA VAL A 123 4.66 5.61 -9.78
C VAL A 123 5.95 4.90 -10.21
N TRP A 124 6.00 3.58 -10.14
CA TRP A 124 7.12 2.78 -10.61
C TRP A 124 7.47 3.05 -12.07
N TRP A 125 6.46 3.17 -12.93
CA TRP A 125 6.63 3.43 -14.34
C TRP A 125 7.19 4.83 -14.62
N THR A 126 6.73 5.83 -13.86
CA THR A 126 7.04 7.25 -14.10
C THR A 126 8.30 7.74 -13.37
N ASP A 127 8.74 7.11 -12.29
CA ASP A 127 9.91 7.55 -11.53
C ASP A 127 11.25 7.15 -12.18
N ARG A 128 11.60 7.78 -13.30
CA ARG A 128 12.78 7.43 -14.11
C ARG A 128 14.03 8.27 -13.85
N VAL A 129 13.94 9.30 -13.01
CA VAL A 129 14.98 10.34 -12.89
C VAL A 129 15.61 10.33 -11.50
N ASP A 130 16.94 10.28 -11.46
CA ASP A 130 17.73 10.41 -10.24
C ASP A 130 17.59 11.81 -9.64
N VAL A 131 17.71 11.91 -8.31
CA VAL A 131 17.75 13.20 -7.63
C VAL A 131 19.20 13.72 -7.68
N PRO A 132 19.46 14.89 -8.29
CA PRO A 132 20.81 15.45 -8.35
C PRO A 132 21.40 15.63 -6.95
N ALA A 133 22.72 15.42 -6.83
CA ALA A 133 23.41 15.78 -5.59
C ALA A 133 23.33 17.31 -5.37
N PRO A 134 23.18 17.78 -4.12
CA PRO A 134 23.23 19.21 -3.82
C PRO A 134 24.53 19.81 -4.37
N GLY A 135 24.43 20.85 -5.21
CA GLY A 135 25.59 21.53 -5.82
C GLY A 135 26.13 20.91 -7.11
N ALA A 136 25.51 19.84 -7.65
CA ALA A 136 25.88 19.33 -8.96
C ALA A 136 25.51 20.35 -10.06
N ALA A 137 26.50 20.84 -10.80
CA ALA A 137 26.28 21.72 -11.93
C ALA A 137 25.44 21.02 -13.01
N PRO A 138 24.51 21.72 -13.68
CA PRO A 138 23.79 21.15 -14.80
C PRO A 138 24.79 20.78 -15.90
N THR A 139 24.90 19.49 -16.19
CA THR A 139 25.69 19.01 -17.33
C THR A 139 25.04 19.56 -18.60
N ARG A 140 25.77 20.42 -19.33
CA ARG A 140 25.30 20.92 -20.64
C ARG A 140 24.99 19.72 -21.54
N PRO A 141 23.86 19.73 -22.26
CA PRO A 141 23.62 18.73 -23.30
C PRO A 141 24.70 18.87 -24.38
N SER A 142 25.29 17.71 -24.75
CA SER A 142 26.14 17.53 -25.92
C SER A 142 25.31 17.48 -27.20
#